data_AF-A0A7V5YQ67-F1
#
_entry.id   AF-A0A7V5YQ67-F1
#
_cell.length_a   1.000
_cell.length_b   1.000
_cell.length_c   1.000
_cell.angle_alpha   90.00
_cell.angle_beta   90.00
_cell.angle_gamma   90.00
#
_symmetry.space_group_name_H-M   'P 1'
#
loop_
_entity.id
_entity.type
_entity.pdbx_description
1 polymer ?
#
loop_
_entity_poly.entity_id
_entity_poly.type
_entity_poly.pdbx_seq_one_letter_code
_entity_poly.pdbx_strand_id
1 'polypeptide(L)'
;MRIALVCALSGGPAPPASEELIYRQPIDRIEEVITRDHARIDFINTADKRGALRIEARSPMEVDLFRLDRLDFDNARLFYRAKMRVGALKGEAYLVLRCRLGNSQNEVVAEGLQYALSGTTDWVDAELVLYLHTQERPRDLRFQVRIAGKGVVWVDDVRVYRAPLIEPSSN
;
A
#
# COMPACT_ATOMS: atom_id res chain seq x y z
N MET A 1 -0.46 -13.76 62.70
CA MET A 1 0.75 -13.36 61.95
C MET A 1 0.31 -13.11 60.50
N ARG A 2 0.40 -11.87 60.02
CA ARG A 2 -0.14 -11.45 58.71
C ARG A 2 0.76 -11.97 57.58
N ILE A 3 0.20 -12.77 56.67
CA ILE A 3 0.87 -13.18 55.43
C ILE A 3 0.64 -12.07 54.40
N ALA A 4 1.72 -11.44 53.96
CA ALA A 4 1.71 -10.48 52.87
C ALA A 4 1.62 -11.23 51.55
N LEU A 5 0.54 -11.00 50.80
CA LEU A 5 0.37 -11.48 49.44
C LEU A 5 1.17 -10.55 48.52
N VAL A 6 2.31 -11.03 48.04
CA VAL A 6 3.09 -10.37 46.98
C VAL A 6 2.32 -10.57 45.67
N CYS A 7 1.74 -9.49 45.17
CA CYS A 7 1.11 -9.46 43.85
C CYS A 7 2.24 -9.34 42.81
N ALA A 8 2.63 -10.46 42.21
CA ALA A 8 3.50 -10.45 41.04
C ALA A 8 2.67 -9.93 39.85
N LEU A 9 3.00 -8.73 39.37
CA LEU A 9 2.51 -8.24 38.08
C LEU A 9 3.17 -9.10 36.98
N SER A 10 2.47 -10.14 36.53
CA SER A 10 2.83 -10.83 35.30
C SER A 10 2.58 -9.88 34.13
N GLY A 11 3.63 -9.20 33.67
CA GLY A 11 3.66 -8.54 32.38
C GLY A 11 3.50 -9.59 31.29
N GLY A 12 2.26 -9.86 30.89
CA GLY A 12 1.98 -10.67 29.71
C GLY A 12 2.62 -10.03 28.47
N PRO A 13 2.98 -10.82 27.44
CA PRO A 13 3.49 -10.26 26.20
C PRO A 13 2.49 -9.24 25.66
N ALA A 14 2.99 -8.07 25.25
CA ALA A 14 2.18 -7.06 24.61
C ALA A 14 1.41 -7.72 23.45
N PRO A 15 0.10 -7.46 23.30
CA PRO A 15 -0.68 -8.04 22.22
C PRO A 15 0.01 -7.74 20.87
N PRO A 16 -0.04 -8.67 19.89
CA PRO A 16 0.54 -8.43 18.58
C PRO A 16 -0.03 -7.14 18.03
N ALA A 17 0.85 -6.27 17.55
CA ALA A 17 0.46 -4.93 17.18
C ALA A 17 -0.56 -4.95 16.04
N SER A 18 -1.79 -4.50 16.33
CA SER A 18 -2.88 -4.44 15.37
C SER A 18 -2.57 -3.44 14.27
N GLU A 19 -2.78 -3.82 13.01
CA GLU A 19 -2.70 -2.90 11.88
C GLU A 19 -3.79 -1.82 11.99
N GLU A 20 -3.38 -0.56 11.93
CA GLU A 20 -4.23 0.61 11.93
C GLU A 20 -4.44 1.09 10.49
N LEU A 21 -5.70 1.25 10.06
CA LEU A 21 -6.01 1.89 8.78
C LEU A 21 -5.77 3.39 8.90
N ILE A 22 -4.78 3.91 8.16
CA ILE A 22 -4.44 5.34 8.18
C ILE A 22 -4.96 6.09 6.94
N TYR A 23 -5.28 5.38 5.86
CA TYR A 23 -5.85 5.98 4.66
C TYR A 23 -6.67 4.96 3.88
N ARG A 24 -7.78 5.41 3.28
CA ARG A 24 -8.56 4.63 2.32
C ARG A 24 -9.04 5.53 1.19
N GLN A 25 -8.85 5.08 -0.04
CA GLN A 25 -9.37 5.71 -1.23
C GLN A 25 -10.01 4.65 -2.15
N PRO A 26 -11.34 4.69 -2.35
CA PRO A 26 -12.03 3.82 -3.31
C PRO A 26 -11.48 3.94 -4.73
N ILE A 27 -11.04 5.14 -5.11
CA ILE A 27 -10.70 5.52 -6.50
C ILE A 27 -11.92 5.46 -7.43
N ASP A 28 -13.02 6.07 -6.97
CA ASP A 28 -14.28 6.24 -7.71
C ASP A 28 -14.39 7.62 -8.41
N ARG A 29 -13.33 8.46 -8.32
CA ARG A 29 -13.26 9.82 -8.90
C ARG A 29 -11.90 10.08 -9.54
N ILE A 30 -11.90 10.54 -10.80
CA ILE A 30 -10.65 10.72 -11.57
C ILE A 30 -9.86 11.95 -11.09
N GLU A 31 -10.52 12.92 -10.46
CA GLU A 31 -9.92 14.12 -9.91
C GLU A 31 -8.97 13.79 -8.73
N GLU A 32 -9.23 12.69 -8.03
CA GLU A 32 -8.43 12.20 -6.90
C GLU A 32 -7.20 11.38 -7.35
N VAL A 33 -7.06 11.15 -8.66
CA VAL A 33 -5.91 10.45 -9.28
C VAL A 33 -4.93 11.46 -9.87
N ILE A 34 -3.63 11.28 -9.64
CA ILE A 34 -2.58 12.18 -10.15
C ILE A 34 -2.36 11.98 -11.65
N THR A 35 -2.12 10.75 -12.11
CA THR A 35 -1.91 10.44 -13.54
C THR A 35 -3.24 10.09 -14.23
N ARG A 36 -3.69 10.93 -15.18
CA ARG A 36 -5.03 10.81 -15.78
C ARG A 36 -5.08 10.46 -17.27
N ASP A 37 -4.01 10.70 -18.04
CA ASP A 37 -4.04 10.69 -19.52
C ASP A 37 -4.45 9.35 -20.16
N HIS A 38 -4.41 8.24 -19.41
CA HIS A 38 -4.78 6.89 -19.85
C HIS A 38 -5.73 6.17 -18.90
N ALA A 39 -6.34 6.93 -17.99
CA ALA A 39 -7.16 6.40 -16.92
C ALA A 39 -8.57 6.99 -16.95
N ARG A 40 -9.56 6.17 -16.61
CA ARG A 40 -10.95 6.60 -16.43
C ARG A 40 -11.60 5.81 -15.32
N ILE A 41 -12.68 6.34 -14.76
CA ILE A 41 -13.50 5.56 -13.83
C ILE A 41 -14.39 4.59 -14.62
N ASP A 42 -14.36 3.32 -14.21
CA ASP A 42 -15.23 2.27 -14.69
C ASP A 42 -16.23 1.90 -13.58
N PHE A 43 -17.49 2.29 -13.78
CA PHE A 43 -18.58 2.02 -12.84
C PHE A 43 -19.18 0.62 -12.99
N ILE A 44 -18.80 -0.13 -14.03
CA ILE A 44 -19.29 -1.48 -14.27
C ILE A 44 -18.35 -2.49 -13.60
N ASN A 45 -17.04 -2.34 -13.84
CA ASN A 45 -16.03 -3.21 -13.25
C ASN A 45 -15.47 -2.56 -11.99
N THR A 46 -16.06 -2.87 -10.84
CA THR A 46 -15.65 -2.36 -9.52
C THR A 46 -15.74 -3.45 -8.47
N ALA A 47 -14.77 -3.49 -7.57
CA ALA A 47 -14.71 -4.41 -6.44
C ALA A 47 -15.61 -3.95 -5.29
N ASP A 48 -15.83 -2.64 -5.12
CA ASP A 48 -16.57 -2.06 -3.99
C ASP A 48 -17.95 -1.47 -4.35
N LYS A 49 -18.32 -1.54 -5.65
CA LYS A 49 -19.58 -1.04 -6.23
C LYS A 49 -19.67 0.49 -6.33
N ARG A 50 -18.56 1.21 -6.22
CA ARG A 50 -18.50 2.68 -6.33
C ARG A 50 -17.83 3.15 -7.62
N GLY A 51 -17.03 2.28 -8.23
CA GLY A 51 -16.26 2.56 -9.43
C GLY A 51 -14.79 2.20 -9.20
N ALA A 52 -14.08 1.85 -10.27
CA ALA A 52 -12.65 1.57 -10.20
C ALA A 52 -11.88 2.40 -11.21
N LEU A 53 -10.61 2.66 -10.92
CA LEU A 53 -9.71 3.24 -11.90
C LEU A 53 -9.36 2.19 -12.94
N ARG A 54 -9.76 2.44 -14.18
CA ARG A 54 -9.40 1.62 -15.34
C ARG A 54 -8.31 2.32 -16.15
N ILE A 55 -7.16 1.68 -16.28
CA ILE A 55 -5.97 2.16 -16.97
C ILE A 55 -5.78 1.36 -18.27
N GLU A 56 -5.64 2.05 -19.40
CA GLU A 56 -5.28 1.44 -20.69
C GLU A 56 -3.79 1.67 -20.99
N ALA A 57 -2.95 0.66 -20.73
CA ALA A 57 -1.53 0.73 -21.03
C ALA A 57 -1.26 0.30 -22.48
N ARG A 58 -0.72 1.21 -23.30
CA ARG A 58 -0.27 0.91 -24.67
C ARG A 58 1.21 0.51 -24.72
N SER A 59 1.97 0.89 -23.71
CA SER A 59 3.39 0.63 -23.49
C SER A 59 3.66 0.62 -21.97
N PRO A 60 4.85 0.17 -21.52
CA PRO A 60 5.21 0.23 -20.11
C PRO A 60 5.04 1.65 -19.54
N MET A 61 4.46 1.76 -18.35
CA MET A 61 4.18 3.03 -17.68
C MET A 61 4.06 2.89 -16.16
N GLU A 62 4.20 4.02 -15.46
CA GLU A 62 3.82 4.18 -14.06
C GLU A 62 2.62 5.12 -13.97
N VAL A 63 1.67 4.80 -13.10
CA VAL A 63 0.51 5.63 -12.80
C VAL A 63 0.60 6.07 -11.35
N ASP A 64 0.81 7.37 -11.12
CA ASP A 64 0.69 7.97 -9.80
C ASP A 64 -0.79 8.02 -9.41
N LEU A 65 -1.16 7.34 -8.32
CA LEU A 65 -2.52 7.34 -7.80
C LEU A 65 -2.75 8.58 -6.94
N PHE A 66 -2.06 8.66 -5.81
CA PHE A 66 -2.15 9.77 -4.87
C PHE A 66 -0.86 9.90 -4.06
N ARG A 67 -0.78 10.98 -3.27
CA ARG A 67 0.34 11.24 -2.36
C ARG A 67 -0.19 11.49 -0.95
N LEU A 68 0.53 10.99 0.04
CA LEU A 68 0.36 11.38 1.44
C LEU A 68 1.58 12.17 1.89
N ASP A 69 1.33 13.32 2.50
CA ASP A 69 2.37 14.24 3.00
C ASP A 69 2.25 14.36 4.54
N ARG A 70 3.33 14.80 5.19
CA ARG A 70 3.34 15.17 6.63
C ARG A 70 2.95 14.02 7.57
N LEU A 71 3.60 12.88 7.41
CA LEU A 71 3.44 11.72 8.28
C LEU A 71 4.41 11.82 9.46
N ASP A 72 3.89 11.72 10.69
CA ASP A 72 4.70 11.83 11.91
C ASP A 72 4.87 10.46 12.60
N PHE A 73 5.56 9.55 11.91
CA PHE A 73 5.96 8.27 12.48
C PHE A 73 7.23 7.71 11.84
N ASP A 74 7.93 6.89 12.60
CA ASP A 74 9.02 6.00 12.22
C ASP A 74 8.84 4.68 12.98
N ASN A 75 9.78 3.74 12.88
CA ASN A 75 9.71 2.43 13.55
C ASN A 75 8.38 1.69 13.26
N ALA A 76 8.00 1.68 11.98
CA ALA A 76 6.70 1.21 11.52
C ALA A 76 6.81 0.37 10.24
N ARG A 77 5.82 -0.49 10.05
CA ARG A 77 5.50 -1.17 8.79
C ARG A 77 4.33 -0.46 8.15
N LEU A 78 4.48 -0.10 6.89
CA LEU A 78 3.41 0.44 6.05
C LEU A 78 2.97 -0.61 5.05
N PHE A 79 1.68 -0.91 5.05
CA PHE A 79 1.06 -1.81 4.09
C PHE A 79 0.30 -0.97 3.08
N TYR A 80 0.64 -1.13 1.80
CA TYR A 80 -0.14 -0.57 0.70
C TYR A 80 -0.89 -1.72 0.04
N ARG A 81 -2.22 -1.68 0.16
CA ARG A 81 -3.14 -2.71 -0.34
C ARG A 81 -4.09 -2.11 -1.36
N ALA A 82 -4.45 -2.89 -2.36
CA ALA A 82 -5.47 -2.55 -3.34
C ALA A 82 -6.17 -3.80 -3.86
N LYS A 83 -7.41 -3.65 -4.34
CA LYS A 83 -8.01 -4.61 -5.26
C LYS A 83 -7.50 -4.32 -6.66
N MET A 84 -6.90 -5.32 -7.30
CA MET A 84 -6.39 -5.22 -8.66
C MET A 84 -7.01 -6.28 -9.56
N ARG A 85 -7.23 -5.92 -10.82
CA ARG A 85 -7.70 -6.82 -11.87
C ARG A 85 -6.99 -6.47 -13.17
N VAL A 86 -6.67 -7.46 -13.99
CA VAL A 86 -6.04 -7.22 -15.30
C VAL A 86 -6.80 -7.91 -16.44
N GLY A 87 -6.71 -7.33 -17.64
CA GLY A 87 -7.39 -7.83 -18.84
C GLY A 87 -6.47 -7.78 -20.05
N ALA A 88 -6.20 -8.96 -20.61
CA ALA A 88 -5.31 -9.16 -21.76
C ALA A 88 -3.93 -8.47 -21.61
N LEU A 89 -3.41 -8.42 -20.39
CA LEU A 89 -2.13 -7.81 -20.06
C LEU A 89 -0.98 -8.68 -20.57
N LYS A 90 -0.20 -8.13 -21.50
CA LYS A 90 1.08 -8.68 -21.97
C LYS A 90 2.20 -7.96 -21.23
N GLY A 91 2.81 -8.64 -20.28
CA GLY A 91 3.70 -8.07 -19.26
C GLY A 91 3.08 -8.21 -17.88
N GLU A 92 3.48 -7.36 -16.95
CA GLU A 92 3.06 -7.46 -15.54
C GLU A 92 2.57 -6.12 -14.99
N ALA A 93 1.70 -6.16 -13.99
CA ALA A 93 1.28 -4.99 -13.23
C ALA A 93 1.35 -5.26 -11.73
N TYR A 94 1.90 -4.31 -10.96
CA TYR A 94 2.07 -4.42 -9.52
C TYR A 94 2.07 -3.06 -8.83
N LEU A 95 1.82 -3.08 -7.52
CA LEU A 95 1.87 -1.88 -6.67
C LEU A 95 3.32 -1.41 -6.50
N VAL A 96 3.51 -0.10 -6.47
CA VAL A 96 4.80 0.54 -6.12
C VAL A 96 4.55 1.66 -5.12
N LEU A 97 5.39 1.74 -4.09
CA LEU A 97 5.39 2.80 -3.10
C LEU A 97 6.75 3.48 -3.09
N ARG A 98 6.78 4.80 -3.31
CA ARG A 98 7.99 5.62 -3.18
C ARG A 98 7.88 6.45 -1.92
N CYS A 99 8.89 6.35 -1.05
CA CYS A 99 8.98 7.09 0.19
C CYS A 99 10.19 8.02 0.14
N ARG A 100 9.96 9.32 0.28
CA ARG A 100 11.05 10.26 0.53
C ARG A 100 11.22 10.43 2.02
N LEU A 101 12.39 10.09 2.55
CA LEU A 101 12.69 10.26 3.98
C LEU A 101 13.02 11.72 4.28
N GLY A 102 12.60 12.22 5.44
CA GLY A 102 12.76 13.63 5.82
C GLY A 102 14.21 14.10 5.95
N ASN A 103 15.12 13.17 6.27
CA ASN A 103 16.56 13.40 6.44
C ASN A 103 17.38 13.12 5.16
N SER A 104 16.74 12.73 4.06
CA SER A 104 17.42 12.26 2.85
C SER A 104 16.95 12.99 1.60
N GLN A 105 17.85 13.11 0.61
CA GLN A 105 17.48 13.49 -0.75
C GLN A 105 17.07 12.27 -1.59
N ASN A 106 17.31 11.06 -1.09
CA ASN A 106 17.00 9.81 -1.78
C ASN A 106 15.57 9.37 -1.48
N GLU A 107 15.00 8.64 -2.44
CA GLU A 107 13.73 7.93 -2.27
C GLU A 107 14.01 6.44 -2.03
N VAL A 108 13.31 5.86 -1.07
CA VAL A 108 13.21 4.41 -0.90
C VAL A 108 12.03 3.94 -1.74
N VAL A 109 12.19 2.82 -2.44
CA VAL A 109 11.15 2.23 -3.28
C VAL A 109 10.84 0.83 -2.78
N ALA A 110 9.57 0.57 -2.52
CA ALA A 110 9.05 -0.77 -2.26
C ALA A 110 8.17 -1.20 -3.44
N GLU A 111 8.28 -2.47 -3.83
CA GLU A 111 7.61 -3.03 -5.02
C GLU A 111 6.88 -4.32 -4.65
N GLY A 112 5.61 -4.43 -5.02
CA GLY A 112 4.78 -5.62 -4.77
C GLY A 112 4.95 -6.72 -5.81
N LEU A 113 6.19 -7.04 -6.21
CA LEU A 113 6.46 -8.02 -7.28
C LEU A 113 5.88 -9.42 -7.00
N GLN A 114 5.79 -9.80 -5.73
CA GLN A 114 5.20 -11.07 -5.29
C GLN A 114 3.68 -11.16 -5.55
N TYR A 115 3.02 -10.03 -5.81
CA TYR A 115 1.61 -9.93 -6.19
C TYR A 115 1.44 -9.41 -7.63
N ALA A 116 2.46 -9.52 -8.47
CA ALA A 116 2.38 -9.09 -9.85
C ALA A 116 1.31 -9.87 -10.63
N LEU A 117 0.47 -9.15 -11.36
CA LEU A 117 -0.60 -9.71 -12.18
C LEU A 117 -0.24 -9.66 -13.67
N SER A 118 -0.64 -10.70 -14.42
CA SER A 118 -0.46 -10.79 -15.86
C SER A 118 -1.67 -11.46 -16.53
N GLY A 119 -1.76 -11.39 -17.86
CA GLY A 119 -2.84 -12.01 -18.62
C GLY A 119 -4.22 -11.40 -18.32
N THR A 120 -5.19 -12.25 -17.99
CA THR A 120 -6.54 -11.84 -17.58
C THR A 120 -6.86 -12.48 -16.24
N THR A 121 -7.26 -11.67 -15.27
CA THR A 121 -7.64 -12.13 -13.93
C THR A 121 -9.01 -11.60 -13.57
N ASP A 122 -9.59 -12.16 -12.51
CA ASP A 122 -10.60 -11.42 -11.73
C ASP A 122 -9.92 -10.50 -10.71
N TRP A 123 -10.69 -9.90 -9.81
CA TRP A 123 -10.21 -9.10 -8.69
C TRP A 123 -9.35 -9.94 -7.71
N VAL A 124 -8.16 -9.44 -7.43
CA VAL A 124 -7.18 -10.02 -6.51
C VAL A 124 -6.74 -8.96 -5.51
N ASP A 125 -6.47 -9.37 -4.27
CA ASP A 125 -5.79 -8.52 -3.29
C ASP A 125 -4.30 -8.43 -3.62
N ALA A 126 -3.83 -7.24 -3.95
CA ALA A 126 -2.41 -6.95 -4.10
C ALA A 126 -1.90 -6.18 -2.88
N GLU A 127 -0.67 -6.46 -2.46
CA GLU A 127 -0.04 -5.84 -1.30
C GLU A 127 1.44 -5.55 -1.55
N LEU A 128 1.96 -4.52 -0.90
CA LEU A 128 3.38 -4.44 -0.57
C LEU A 128 3.56 -3.91 0.86
N VAL A 129 4.73 -4.16 1.42
CA VAL A 129 5.13 -3.66 2.74
C VAL A 129 6.39 -2.82 2.61
N LEU A 130 6.36 -1.61 3.17
CA LEU A 130 7.54 -0.78 3.40
C LEU A 130 7.87 -0.80 4.90
N TYR A 131 9.12 -1.11 5.21
CA TYR A 131 9.65 -1.08 6.57
C TYR A 131 10.34 0.27 6.78
N LEU A 132 9.99 0.96 7.87
CA LEU A 132 10.59 2.21 8.29
C LEU A 132 11.22 1.96 9.65
N HIS A 133 12.55 2.02 9.72
CA HIS A 133 13.29 1.89 10.96
C HIS A 133 13.22 3.16 11.80
N THR A 134 13.77 3.11 13.00
CA THR A 134 13.89 4.28 13.88
C THR A 134 14.63 5.40 13.15
N GLN A 135 14.14 6.64 13.23
CA GLN A 135 14.62 7.83 12.51
C GLN A 135 14.35 7.86 10.97
N GLU A 136 13.72 6.84 10.39
CA GLU A 136 13.30 6.84 8.98
C GLU A 136 11.89 7.43 8.81
N ARG A 137 11.74 8.71 9.14
CA ARG A 137 10.45 9.40 9.04
C ARG A 137 10.11 9.76 7.59
N PRO A 138 8.95 9.37 7.05
CA PRO A 138 8.51 9.79 5.72
C PRO A 138 8.21 11.30 5.68
N ARG A 139 8.81 12.01 4.72
CA ARG A 139 8.37 13.36 4.33
C ARG A 139 7.11 13.27 3.46
N ASP A 140 7.17 12.42 2.44
CA ASP A 140 6.08 12.15 1.53
C ASP A 140 6.09 10.69 1.03
N LEU A 141 4.89 10.16 0.78
CA LEU A 141 4.65 8.83 0.21
C LEU A 141 3.88 8.97 -1.09
N ARG A 142 4.39 8.36 -2.17
CA ARG A 142 3.75 8.32 -3.48
C ARG A 142 3.31 6.90 -3.79
N PHE A 143 2.00 6.73 -3.96
CA PHE A 143 1.37 5.45 -4.22
C PHE A 143 1.11 5.30 -5.71
N GLN A 144 1.62 4.21 -6.28
CA GLN A 144 1.65 4.00 -7.71
C GLN A 144 1.16 2.60 -8.08
N VAL A 145 0.83 2.44 -9.35
CA VAL A 145 0.83 1.14 -10.04
C VAL A 145 1.84 1.20 -11.17
N ARG A 146 2.76 0.23 -11.23
CA ARG A 146 3.63 0.04 -12.38
C ARG A 146 3.03 -1.01 -13.31
N ILE A 147 2.99 -0.71 -14.60
CA ILE A 147 2.55 -1.61 -15.66
C ILE A 147 3.73 -1.81 -16.60
N ALA A 148 4.41 -2.94 -16.49
CA ALA A 148 5.53 -3.34 -17.31
C ALA A 148 5.06 -4.07 -18.59
N GLY A 149 4.19 -3.42 -19.38
CA GLY A 149 3.56 -4.09 -20.51
C GLY A 149 2.47 -3.29 -21.20
N LYS A 150 1.58 -4.01 -21.89
CA LYS A 150 0.39 -3.44 -22.55
C LYS A 150 -0.86 -4.26 -22.25
N GLY A 151 -1.98 -3.59 -22.03
CA GLY A 151 -3.25 -4.21 -21.65
C GLY A 151 -4.10 -3.28 -20.80
N VAL A 152 -5.06 -3.85 -20.08
CA VAL A 152 -5.94 -3.09 -19.19
C VAL A 152 -5.69 -3.51 -17.75
N VAL A 153 -5.58 -2.53 -16.86
CA VAL A 153 -5.46 -2.74 -15.41
C VAL A 153 -6.58 -1.97 -14.73
N TRP A 154 -7.24 -2.59 -13.76
CA TRP A 154 -8.17 -1.93 -12.85
C TRP A 154 -7.58 -1.92 -11.44
N VAL A 155 -7.79 -0.80 -10.75
CA VAL A 155 -7.38 -0.57 -9.36
C VAL A 155 -8.57 -0.02 -8.60
N ASP A 156 -8.87 -0.60 -7.45
CA ASP A 156 -10.01 -0.24 -6.60
C ASP A 156 -9.64 -0.43 -5.12
N ASP A 157 -10.37 0.24 -4.24
CA ASP A 157 -10.35 0.06 -2.78
C ASP A 157 -8.93 0.10 -2.20
N VAL A 158 -8.18 1.14 -2.55
CA VAL A 158 -6.83 1.36 -2.04
C VAL A 158 -6.88 1.68 -0.56
N ARG A 159 -6.04 0.98 0.21
CA ARG A 159 -5.95 1.10 1.65
C ARG A 159 -4.49 1.15 2.07
N VAL A 160 -4.20 2.03 3.02
CA VAL A 160 -2.88 2.13 3.64
C VAL A 160 -3.04 1.82 5.12
N TYR A 161 -2.30 0.82 5.58
CA TYR A 161 -2.25 0.44 6.98
C TYR A 161 -0.87 0.72 7.56
N ARG A 162 -0.85 0.93 8.87
CA ARG A 162 0.36 1.06 9.68
C ARG A 162 0.35 0.01 10.78
N ALA A 163 1.49 -0.60 11.05
CA ALA A 163 1.71 -1.33 12.29
C ALA A 163 3.09 -1.00 12.85
N PRO A 164 3.33 -1.11 14.16
CA PRO A 164 4.66 -1.14 14.74
C PRO A 164 5.61 -2.08 13.99
N LEU A 165 6.86 -1.65 13.83
CA LEU A 165 7.95 -2.51 13.43
C LEU A 165 8.31 -3.40 14.63
N ILE A 166 7.98 -4.68 14.53
CA ILE A 166 8.42 -5.67 15.50
C ILE A 166 9.74 -6.20 14.96
N GLU A 167 10.85 -5.68 15.49
CA GLU A 167 12.16 -6.28 15.22
C GLU A 167 12.20 -7.68 15.84
N PRO A 168 12.70 -8.71 15.13
CA PRO A 168 12.92 -10.00 15.77
C PRO A 168 13.84 -9.79 16.98
N SER A 169 13.40 -10.21 18.16
CA SER A 169 14.26 -10.28 19.33
C SER A 169 15.50 -11.07 18.94
N SER A 170 16.67 -10.40 18.92
CA SER A 170 17.95 -11.08 18.77
C SER A 170 18.06 -12.06 19.93
N ASN A 171 18.04 -13.34 19.60
CA ASN A 171 18.17 -14.44 20.55
C ASN A 171 19.65 -14.75 20.78
#